data_AF-A0AA35Y8R0-F1
#
_entry.id   AF-A0AA35Y8R0-F1
#
_cell.length_a   1.000
_cell.length_b   1.000
_cell.length_c   1.000
_cell.angle_alpha   90.00
_cell.angle_beta   90.00
_cell.angle_gamma   90.00
#
_symmetry.space_group_name_H-M   'P 1'
#
loop_
_entity.id
_entity.type
_entity.pdbx_description
1 polymer ?
#
loop_
_entity_poly.entity_id
_entity_poly.type
_entity_poly.pdbx_seq_one_letter_code
_entity_poly.pdbx_strand_id
1 'polypeptide(L)'
;MESKETWKWFIGLLIEDLGMGVGHGLTLISDQHKGLLEAVKERVRAADHRQCARHIRANFIKRFKGQLFRNLFWYAAAATTPAKFEQHMNEIKKLEPLAYHHLMERDLKTWSKAFFQTDRACDAYENGKSESFNSVIEVAMKRPLITMLEEIRIYVMERLYRQKIKGESWDLTICPTIRLKFWKIILSGYQQYEVKLVYDAYVVDIGSRTCACRTWKLTGYPCVHRYACIASLNRDVEEYVSPWLTTSMYLNCYMYTINPLNGSDMWPHVDYISPLPPKRRRIPGRPSTKRKRDQIERENQGKKHSITKRGSVMKCNICRESGHNRTTCPQKPIGESSNASSKKKKSKKAIQAEVEPKVQVQVEDANQIVVQDQVEIPAFQVVVGKRARKPSERITKLKIRKMWEGKQGSSDDNPYELD
;
A
#
# COMPACT_ATOMS: atom_id res chain seq x y z
N MET A 1 -17.63 -9.22 18.69
CA MET A 1 -17.83 -10.08 17.50
C MET A 1 -18.28 -9.14 16.40
N GLU A 2 -17.73 -9.22 15.19
CA GLU A 2 -18.06 -8.28 14.11
C GLU A 2 -19.50 -8.52 13.62
N SER A 3 -20.43 -7.68 14.06
CA SER A 3 -21.85 -7.70 13.65
C SER A 3 -22.20 -6.45 12.86
N LYS A 4 -23.37 -6.46 12.22
CA LYS A 4 -23.93 -5.26 11.58
C LYS A 4 -24.04 -4.10 12.59
N GLU A 5 -24.45 -4.38 13.82
CA GLU A 5 -24.62 -3.37 14.88
C GLU A 5 -23.30 -2.76 15.31
N THR A 6 -22.24 -3.55 15.50
CA THR A 6 -20.91 -3.03 15.85
C THR A 6 -20.34 -2.17 14.73
N TRP A 7 -20.57 -2.54 13.47
CA TRP A 7 -20.16 -1.72 12.32
C TRP A 7 -20.98 -0.44 12.20
N LYS A 8 -22.29 -0.49 12.45
CA LYS A 8 -23.15 0.71 12.48
C LYS A 8 -22.74 1.68 13.57
N TRP A 9 -22.40 1.18 14.75
CA TRP A 9 -21.90 2.00 15.85
C TRP A 9 -20.59 2.69 15.46
N PHE A 10 -19.61 1.93 14.95
CA PHE A 10 -18.32 2.48 14.54
C PHE A 10 -18.44 3.50 13.39
N ILE A 11 -19.22 3.19 12.34
CA ILE A 11 -19.44 4.11 11.22
C ILE A 11 -20.19 5.35 11.68
N GLY A 12 -21.14 5.22 12.61
CA GLY A 12 -21.85 6.35 13.20
C GLY A 12 -20.88 7.35 13.82
N LEU A 13 -20.01 6.89 14.72
CA LEU A 13 -19.00 7.72 15.35
C LEU A 13 -18.03 8.33 14.32
N LEU A 14 -17.54 7.53 13.38
CA LEU A 14 -16.61 8.01 12.36
C LEU A 14 -17.21 9.14 11.51
N ILE A 15 -18.47 9.04 11.12
CA ILE A 15 -19.10 10.04 10.26
C ILE A 15 -19.51 11.29 11.04
N GLU A 16 -19.86 11.14 12.31
CA GLU A 16 -20.09 12.24 13.24
C GLU A 16 -18.82 13.03 13.47
N ASP A 17 -17.70 12.35 13.78
CA ASP A 17 -16.37 12.97 13.95
C ASP A 17 -15.91 13.70 12.69
N LEU A 18 -16.23 13.17 11.51
CA LEU A 18 -15.90 13.81 10.23
C LEU A 18 -16.88 14.94 9.84
N GLY A 19 -18.01 15.09 10.54
CA GLY A 19 -19.05 16.07 10.19
C GLY A 19 -19.71 15.84 8.83
N MET A 20 -19.73 14.60 8.33
CA MET A 20 -20.09 14.31 6.93
C MET A 20 -21.57 13.94 6.71
N GLY A 21 -22.40 13.98 7.76
CA GLY A 21 -23.84 13.69 7.69
C GLY A 21 -24.14 12.31 7.10
N VAL A 22 -24.72 12.25 5.90
CA VAL A 22 -25.00 10.99 5.18
C VAL A 22 -23.90 10.56 4.19
N GLY A 23 -22.76 11.25 4.20
CA GLY A 23 -21.56 10.93 3.43
C GLY A 23 -21.48 11.52 2.02
N HIS A 24 -22.12 12.66 1.77
CA HIS A 24 -21.95 13.38 0.51
C HIS A 24 -20.46 13.72 0.30
N GLY A 25 -19.93 13.54 -0.92
CA GLY A 25 -18.52 13.81 -1.19
C GLY A 25 -17.58 12.66 -0.80
N LEU A 26 -18.04 11.68 -0.03
CA LEU A 26 -17.17 10.64 0.52
C LEU A 26 -17.05 9.44 -0.43
N THR A 27 -15.84 8.92 -0.57
CA THR A 27 -15.58 7.60 -1.16
C THR A 27 -15.14 6.64 -0.06
N LEU A 28 -15.88 5.55 0.14
CA LEU A 28 -15.57 4.53 1.14
C LEU A 28 -15.12 3.26 0.45
N ILE A 29 -13.98 2.69 0.85
CA ILE A 29 -13.51 1.39 0.37
C ILE A 29 -13.49 0.41 1.53
N SER A 30 -14.21 -0.70 1.38
CA SER A 30 -14.24 -1.75 2.41
C SER A 30 -13.93 -3.13 1.84
N ASP A 31 -13.67 -4.08 2.73
CA ASP A 31 -13.72 -5.49 2.37
C ASP A 31 -15.17 -5.96 2.10
N GLN A 32 -15.34 -7.28 1.94
CA GLN A 32 -16.63 -7.90 1.61
C GLN A 32 -17.40 -8.40 2.84
N HIS A 33 -17.12 -7.89 4.04
CA HIS A 33 -17.84 -8.32 5.24
C HIS A 33 -19.32 -7.89 5.16
N LYS A 34 -20.25 -8.85 5.17
CA LYS A 34 -21.70 -8.58 4.96
C LYS A 34 -22.25 -7.53 5.93
N GLY A 35 -21.88 -7.62 7.21
CA GLY A 35 -22.33 -6.67 8.23
C GLY A 35 -21.83 -5.24 7.98
N LEU A 36 -20.66 -5.09 7.36
CA LEU A 36 -20.08 -3.79 7.02
C LEU A 36 -20.77 -3.17 5.81
N LEU A 37 -21.02 -3.95 4.75
CA LEU A 37 -21.73 -3.47 3.56
C LEU A 37 -23.13 -2.92 3.92
N GLU A 38 -23.86 -3.64 4.76
CA GLU A 38 -25.19 -3.22 5.21
C GLU A 38 -25.14 -2.01 6.15
N ALA A 39 -24.13 -1.92 7.02
CA ALA A 39 -23.94 -0.76 7.88
C ALA A 39 -23.63 0.53 7.08
N VAL A 40 -22.79 0.43 6.04
CA VAL A 40 -22.47 1.56 5.16
C VAL A 40 -23.70 2.03 4.39
N LYS A 41 -24.49 1.11 3.82
CA LYS A 41 -25.73 1.46 3.10
C LYS A 41 -26.72 2.24 3.97
N GLU A 42 -26.84 1.89 5.26
CA GLU A 42 -27.78 2.53 6.17
C GLU A 42 -27.27 3.87 6.70
N ARG A 43 -26.00 3.94 7.12
CA ARG A 43 -25.44 5.14 7.76
C ARG A 43 -24.90 6.17 6.77
N VAL A 44 -24.44 5.72 5.60
CA VAL A 44 -23.67 6.55 4.66
C VAL A 44 -24.19 6.38 3.24
N ARG A 45 -25.51 6.48 3.09
CA ARG A 45 -26.24 6.22 1.82
C ARG A 45 -25.79 7.08 0.63
N ALA A 46 -25.20 8.25 0.88
CA ALA A 46 -24.75 9.17 -0.17
C ALA A 46 -23.28 8.99 -0.56
N ALA A 47 -22.52 8.15 0.16
CA ALA A 47 -21.13 7.88 -0.17
C ALA A 47 -21.01 6.95 -1.38
N ASP A 48 -19.97 7.16 -2.17
CA ASP A 48 -19.55 6.22 -3.21
C ASP A 48 -18.86 5.02 -2.53
N HIS A 49 -19.63 3.97 -2.26
CA HIS A 49 -19.14 2.78 -1.57
C HIS A 49 -18.58 1.76 -2.55
N ARG A 50 -17.27 1.51 -2.43
CA ARG A 50 -16.51 0.58 -3.25
C ARG A 50 -16.09 -0.64 -2.45
N GLN A 51 -16.37 -1.81 -3.00
CA GLN A 51 -15.78 -3.06 -2.56
C GLN A 51 -14.33 -3.16 -3.05
N CYS A 52 -13.42 -3.48 -2.15
CA CYS A 52 -12.01 -3.62 -2.47
C CYS A 52 -11.77 -4.69 -3.56
N ALA A 53 -11.28 -4.27 -4.73
CA ALA A 53 -10.99 -5.14 -5.87
C ALA A 53 -10.04 -6.30 -5.53
N ARG A 54 -9.07 -6.06 -4.64
CA ARG A 54 -8.13 -7.09 -4.16
C ARG A 54 -8.85 -8.24 -3.45
N HIS A 55 -9.86 -7.93 -2.63
CA HIS A 55 -10.66 -8.94 -1.93
C HIS A 55 -11.63 -9.66 -2.87
N ILE A 56 -12.23 -8.93 -3.82
CA ILE A 56 -13.05 -9.55 -4.88
C ILE A 56 -12.22 -10.56 -5.65
N ARG A 57 -11.03 -10.16 -6.10
CA ARG A 57 -10.09 -11.02 -6.81
C ARG A 57 -9.70 -12.24 -5.98
N ALA A 58 -9.38 -12.04 -4.70
CA ALA A 58 -8.99 -13.12 -3.81
C ALA A 58 -10.10 -14.18 -3.69
N ASN A 59 -11.37 -13.77 -3.68
CA ASN A 59 -12.51 -14.68 -3.67
C ASN A 59 -12.78 -15.30 -5.05
N PHE A 60 -12.67 -14.51 -6.12
CA PHE A 60 -12.82 -14.96 -7.50
C PHE A 60 -11.84 -16.10 -7.83
N ILE A 61 -10.56 -15.91 -7.53
CA ILE A 61 -9.53 -16.88 -7.92
C ILE A 61 -9.49 -18.15 -7.04
N LYS A 62 -10.21 -18.17 -5.91
CA LYS A 62 -10.45 -19.40 -5.14
C LYS A 62 -11.33 -20.35 -5.94
N ARG A 63 -12.28 -19.81 -6.70
CA ARG A 63 -13.21 -20.55 -7.57
C ARG A 63 -12.61 -20.78 -8.97
N PHE A 64 -12.06 -19.73 -9.58
CA PHE A 64 -11.56 -19.76 -10.96
C PHE A 64 -10.03 -19.57 -10.99
N LYS A 65 -9.29 -20.68 -11.13
CA LYS A 65 -7.83 -20.68 -11.05
C LYS A 65 -7.20 -20.38 -12.41
N GLY A 66 -6.11 -19.64 -12.42
CA GLY A 66 -5.31 -19.37 -13.63
C GLY A 66 -4.75 -17.95 -13.64
N GLN A 67 -3.59 -17.77 -14.28
CA GLN A 67 -2.98 -16.44 -14.41
C GLN A 67 -3.79 -15.53 -15.35
N LEU A 68 -4.46 -16.11 -16.34
CA LEU A 68 -5.29 -15.36 -17.27
C LEU A 68 -6.49 -14.71 -16.56
N PHE A 69 -7.25 -15.46 -15.75
CA PHE A 69 -8.33 -14.92 -14.91
C PHE A 69 -7.86 -13.82 -13.97
N ARG A 70 -6.64 -13.93 -13.43
CA ARG A 70 -6.06 -12.89 -12.56
C ARG A 70 -5.85 -11.57 -13.30
N ASN A 71 -5.35 -11.65 -14.53
CA ASN A 71 -5.05 -10.48 -15.34
C ASN A 71 -6.35 -9.86 -15.86
N LEU A 72 -7.25 -10.69 -16.41
CA LEU A 72 -8.55 -10.24 -16.93
C LEU A 72 -9.41 -9.56 -15.86
N PHE A 73 -9.43 -10.11 -14.63
CA PHE A 73 -10.12 -9.45 -13.51
C PHE A 73 -9.56 -8.05 -13.27
N TRP A 74 -8.23 -7.89 -13.23
CA TRP A 74 -7.62 -6.58 -13.02
C TRP A 74 -7.88 -5.62 -14.19
N TYR A 75 -7.85 -6.12 -15.43
CA TYR A 75 -8.18 -5.31 -16.59
C TYR A 75 -9.63 -4.83 -16.56
N ALA A 76 -10.58 -5.71 -16.20
CA ALA A 76 -11.98 -5.34 -16.03
C ALA A 76 -12.17 -4.34 -14.85
N ALA A 77 -11.57 -4.59 -13.69
CA ALA A 77 -11.69 -3.70 -12.53
C ALA A 77 -11.07 -2.31 -12.80
N ALA A 78 -9.94 -2.26 -13.52
CA ALA A 78 -9.21 -1.03 -13.81
C ALA A 78 -9.74 -0.27 -15.05
N ALA A 79 -10.53 -0.91 -15.91
CA ALA A 79 -11.12 -0.30 -17.09
C ALA A 79 -11.92 0.95 -16.70
N THR A 80 -11.70 2.06 -17.39
CA THR A 80 -12.37 3.34 -17.10
C THR A 80 -13.61 3.57 -17.97
N THR A 81 -13.77 2.81 -19.04
CA THR A 81 -14.91 2.90 -19.97
C THR A 81 -15.72 1.60 -19.98
N PRO A 82 -17.06 1.67 -20.11
CA PRO A 82 -17.90 0.48 -20.21
C PRO A 82 -17.50 -0.44 -21.38
N ALA A 83 -17.12 0.11 -22.53
CA ALA A 83 -16.69 -0.67 -23.69
C ALA A 83 -15.43 -1.53 -23.41
N LYS A 84 -14.40 -0.96 -22.76
CA LYS A 84 -13.20 -1.72 -22.37
C LYS A 84 -13.50 -2.75 -21.28
N PHE A 85 -14.38 -2.41 -20.34
CA PHE A 85 -14.85 -3.35 -19.34
C PHE A 85 -15.53 -4.56 -20.01
N GLU A 86 -16.46 -4.31 -20.93
CA GLU A 86 -17.20 -5.34 -21.64
C GLU A 86 -16.28 -6.23 -22.49
N GLN A 87 -15.27 -5.65 -23.16
CA GLN A 87 -14.26 -6.41 -23.87
C GLN A 87 -13.57 -7.46 -22.96
N HIS A 88 -13.06 -7.04 -21.80
CA HIS A 88 -12.41 -7.95 -20.86
C HIS A 88 -13.39 -8.95 -20.24
N MET A 89 -14.63 -8.55 -19.97
CA MET A 89 -15.67 -9.46 -19.49
C MET A 89 -16.06 -10.51 -20.54
N ASN A 90 -16.08 -10.14 -21.81
CA ASN A 90 -16.31 -11.08 -22.92
C ASN A 90 -15.15 -12.07 -23.07
N GLU A 91 -13.91 -11.65 -22.83
CA GLU A 91 -12.77 -12.57 -22.76
C GLU A 91 -12.92 -13.57 -21.61
N ILE A 92 -13.38 -13.12 -20.43
CA ILE A 92 -13.70 -14.03 -19.30
C ILE A 92 -14.82 -15.00 -19.69
N LYS A 93 -15.87 -14.52 -20.34
CA LYS A 93 -17.02 -15.33 -20.78
C LYS A 93 -16.62 -16.42 -21.78
N LYS A 94 -15.71 -16.11 -22.71
CA LYS A 94 -15.16 -17.08 -23.68
C LYS A 94 -14.35 -18.18 -23.01
N LEU A 95 -13.64 -17.86 -21.93
CA LEU A 95 -12.85 -18.84 -21.19
C LEU A 95 -13.73 -19.73 -20.30
N GLU A 96 -14.65 -19.13 -19.56
CA GLU A 96 -15.55 -19.82 -18.64
C GLU A 96 -16.80 -18.96 -18.37
N PRO A 97 -17.98 -19.33 -18.91
CA PRO A 97 -19.21 -18.57 -18.72
C PRO A 97 -19.61 -18.40 -17.25
N LEU A 98 -19.36 -19.41 -16.39
CA LEU A 98 -19.65 -19.32 -14.96
C LEU A 98 -18.81 -18.24 -14.25
N ALA A 99 -17.58 -17.99 -14.72
CA ALA A 99 -16.71 -16.94 -14.18
C ALA A 99 -17.27 -15.55 -14.50
N TYR A 100 -17.83 -15.36 -15.69
CA TYR A 100 -18.52 -14.15 -16.09
C TYR A 100 -19.75 -13.89 -15.22
N HIS A 101 -20.65 -14.88 -15.10
CA HIS A 101 -21.86 -14.74 -14.28
C HIS A 101 -21.54 -14.41 -12.83
N HIS A 102 -20.53 -15.07 -12.25
CA HIS A 102 -20.10 -14.81 -10.88
C HIS A 102 -19.65 -13.36 -10.62
N LEU A 103 -19.03 -12.71 -11.61
CA LEU A 103 -18.63 -11.30 -11.49
C LEU A 103 -19.81 -10.35 -11.75
N MET A 104 -20.72 -10.71 -12.67
CA MET A 104 -21.91 -9.92 -13.02
C MET A 104 -23.03 -9.98 -11.98
N GLU A 105 -23.05 -11.00 -11.11
CA GLU A 105 -23.93 -11.04 -9.92
C GLU A 105 -23.70 -9.87 -8.96
N ARG A 106 -22.52 -9.23 -9.03
CA ARG A 106 -22.13 -8.12 -8.18
C ARG A 106 -22.46 -6.81 -8.86
N ASP A 107 -22.92 -5.82 -8.09
CA ASP A 107 -23.11 -4.48 -8.62
C ASP A 107 -21.78 -3.90 -9.11
N LEU A 108 -21.71 -3.61 -10.41
CA LEU A 108 -20.52 -3.12 -11.11
C LEU A 108 -20.03 -1.77 -10.57
N LYS A 109 -20.95 -0.95 -10.04
CA LYS A 109 -20.65 0.35 -9.40
C LYS A 109 -19.78 0.19 -8.17
N THR A 110 -19.71 -1.01 -7.58
CA THR A 110 -18.96 -1.23 -6.35
C THR A 110 -17.51 -1.65 -6.58
N TRP A 111 -17.11 -2.11 -7.77
CA TRP A 111 -15.76 -2.68 -7.93
C TRP A 111 -15.03 -2.38 -9.24
N SER A 112 -15.72 -1.84 -10.25
CA SER A 112 -15.08 -1.46 -11.52
C SER A 112 -15.09 0.04 -11.72
N LYS A 113 -13.92 0.59 -12.08
CA LYS A 113 -13.74 2.00 -12.41
C LYS A 113 -14.64 2.48 -13.55
N ALA A 114 -15.08 1.57 -14.41
CA ALA A 114 -16.00 1.86 -15.50
C ALA A 114 -17.40 2.26 -15.00
N PHE A 115 -17.73 2.08 -13.72
CA PHE A 115 -19.05 2.39 -13.19
C PHE A 115 -19.02 3.26 -11.93
N PHE A 116 -17.83 3.67 -11.48
CA PHE A 116 -17.69 4.61 -10.36
C PHE A 116 -18.21 6.00 -10.70
N GLN A 117 -18.62 6.70 -9.65
CA GLN A 117 -18.91 8.13 -9.72
C GLN A 117 -17.64 8.91 -10.05
N THR A 118 -17.78 9.95 -10.86
CA THR A 118 -16.64 10.68 -11.43
C THR A 118 -16.49 12.09 -10.86
N ASP A 119 -17.23 12.45 -9.83
CA ASP A 119 -17.22 13.78 -9.18
C ASP A 119 -16.31 13.82 -7.94
N ARG A 120 -15.69 12.69 -7.58
CA ARG A 120 -14.90 12.53 -6.34
C ARG A 120 -13.39 12.70 -6.50
N ALA A 121 -12.87 12.74 -7.73
CA ALA A 121 -11.42 12.74 -8.00
C ALA A 121 -10.65 11.64 -7.22
N CYS A 122 -11.26 10.47 -7.05
CA CYS A 122 -10.70 9.35 -6.30
C CYS A 122 -10.41 8.15 -7.20
N ASP A 123 -9.12 7.90 -7.46
CA ASP A 123 -8.66 6.75 -8.26
C ASP A 123 -8.73 5.42 -7.50
N ALA A 124 -8.90 5.43 -6.17
CA ALA A 124 -8.71 4.25 -5.35
C ALA A 124 -9.83 3.21 -5.53
N TYR A 125 -9.45 1.96 -5.76
CA TYR A 125 -10.36 0.81 -5.92
C TYR A 125 -9.83 -0.47 -5.25
N GLU A 126 -8.62 -0.41 -4.70
CA GLU A 126 -8.02 -1.44 -3.88
C GLU A 126 -7.49 -0.85 -2.56
N ASN A 127 -7.20 -1.72 -1.61
CA ASN A 127 -6.90 -1.36 -0.23
C ASN A 127 -5.38 -1.24 0.05
N GLY A 128 -4.57 -0.88 -0.96
CA GLY A 128 -3.11 -0.83 -0.82
C GLY A 128 -2.62 0.05 0.34
N LYS A 129 -3.32 1.17 0.60
CA LYS A 129 -3.00 2.08 1.72
C LYS A 129 -3.23 1.43 3.08
N SER A 130 -4.36 0.73 3.26
CA SER A 130 -4.65 0.05 4.53
C SER A 130 -3.76 -1.17 4.73
N GLU A 131 -3.43 -1.93 3.68
CA GLU A 131 -2.48 -3.04 3.77
C GLU A 131 -1.08 -2.57 4.22
N SER A 132 -0.62 -1.43 3.67
CA SER A 132 0.64 -0.83 4.10
C SER A 132 0.59 -0.46 5.58
N PHE A 133 -0.49 0.17 6.05
CA PHE A 133 -0.64 0.54 7.45
C PHE A 133 -0.69 -0.69 8.36
N ASN A 134 -1.54 -1.67 8.03
CA ASN A 134 -1.69 -2.93 8.75
C ASN A 134 -0.37 -3.69 8.89
N SER A 135 0.47 -3.66 7.85
CA SER A 135 1.79 -4.31 7.88
C SER A 135 2.76 -3.66 8.87
N VAL A 136 2.64 -2.34 9.08
CA VAL A 136 3.47 -1.60 10.02
C VAL A 136 3.04 -1.88 11.46
N ILE A 137 1.73 -1.86 11.72
CA ILE A 137 1.20 -2.06 13.08
C ILE A 137 1.11 -3.53 13.50
N GLU A 138 1.43 -4.49 12.62
CA GLU A 138 1.33 -5.92 12.91
C GLU A 138 2.14 -6.34 14.16
N VAL A 139 3.29 -5.71 14.39
CA VAL A 139 4.13 -5.99 15.56
C VAL A 139 3.53 -5.36 16.82
N ALA A 140 3.10 -4.10 16.74
CA ALA A 140 2.48 -3.38 17.84
C ALA A 140 1.22 -4.11 18.35
N MET A 141 0.40 -4.65 17.44
CA MET A 141 -0.81 -5.42 17.79
C MET A 141 -0.55 -6.70 18.60
N LYS A 142 0.71 -7.12 18.74
CA LYS A 142 1.11 -8.29 19.56
C LYS A 142 1.56 -7.89 20.96
N ARG A 143 1.57 -6.60 21.29
CA ARG A 143 1.96 -6.03 22.59
C ARG A 143 0.75 -5.91 23.52
N PRO A 144 0.97 -5.72 24.84
CA PRO A 144 -0.08 -5.30 25.76
C PRO A 144 -0.79 -4.02 25.29
N LEU A 145 -2.05 -3.83 25.68
CA LEU A 145 -2.93 -2.76 25.18
C LEU A 145 -2.27 -1.37 25.21
N ILE A 146 -1.73 -0.97 26.37
CA ILE A 146 -1.09 0.34 26.54
C ILE A 146 0.11 0.49 25.61
N THR A 147 1.00 -0.50 25.58
CA THR A 147 2.17 -0.50 24.70
C THR A 147 1.79 -0.50 23.21
N MET A 148 0.75 -1.24 22.83
CA MET A 148 0.24 -1.26 21.46
C MET A 148 -0.25 0.13 21.04
N LEU A 149 -1.07 0.77 21.88
CA LEU A 149 -1.61 2.10 21.60
C LEU A 149 -0.49 3.14 21.52
N GLU A 150 0.50 3.05 22.42
CA GLU A 150 1.64 3.98 22.43
C GLU A 150 2.55 3.81 21.20
N GLU A 151 2.88 2.57 20.81
CA GLU A 151 3.65 2.30 19.59
C GLU A 151 2.91 2.81 18.33
N ILE A 152 1.58 2.63 18.25
CA ILE A 152 0.76 3.15 17.15
C ILE A 152 0.71 4.68 17.17
N ARG A 153 0.51 5.29 18.35
CA ARG A 153 0.46 6.74 18.53
C ARG A 153 1.75 7.40 18.04
N ILE A 154 2.91 6.92 18.50
CA ILE A 154 4.23 7.43 18.09
C ILE A 154 4.41 7.29 16.58
N TYR A 155 4.08 6.13 16.01
CA TYR A 155 4.19 5.92 14.57
C TYR A 155 3.36 6.92 13.76
N VAL A 156 2.08 7.12 14.15
CA VAL A 156 1.19 8.06 13.46
C VAL A 156 1.69 9.50 13.65
N MET A 157 2.06 9.89 14.86
CA MET A 157 2.61 11.21 15.19
C MET A 157 3.83 11.56 14.32
N GLU A 158 4.85 10.70 14.30
CA GLU A 158 6.03 10.93 13.47
C GLU A 158 5.69 10.93 11.97
N ARG A 159 4.76 10.08 11.54
CA ARG A 159 4.35 10.02 10.14
C ARG A 159 3.67 11.31 9.72
N LEU A 160 2.73 11.84 10.52
CA LEU A 160 2.06 13.11 10.23
C LEU A 160 3.09 14.24 10.11
N TYR A 161 4.02 14.34 11.08
CA TYR A 161 5.09 15.33 11.04
C TYR A 161 5.97 15.21 9.78
N ARG A 162 6.48 14.00 9.48
CA ARG A 162 7.29 13.77 8.27
C ARG A 162 6.56 14.11 6.98
N GLN A 163 5.27 13.80 6.91
CA GLN A 163 4.47 14.08 5.72
C GLN A 163 4.23 15.59 5.55
N LYS A 164 4.04 16.34 6.64
CA LYS A 164 3.95 17.81 6.64
C LYS A 164 5.24 18.46 6.12
N ILE A 165 6.39 18.17 6.74
CA ILE A 165 7.70 18.70 6.31
C ILE A 165 7.98 18.36 4.85
N LYS A 166 7.62 17.15 4.42
CA LYS A 166 7.76 16.76 3.01
C LYS A 166 6.90 17.62 2.08
N GLY A 167 5.66 17.93 2.47
CA GLY A 167 4.79 18.80 1.68
C GLY A 167 5.31 20.23 1.60
N GLU A 168 5.81 20.76 2.72
CA GLU A 168 6.41 22.11 2.79
C GLU A 168 7.66 22.24 1.92
N SER A 169 8.39 21.13 1.70
CA SER A 169 9.57 21.11 0.83
C SER A 169 9.28 21.13 -0.67
N TRP A 170 8.01 21.05 -1.09
CA TRP A 170 7.65 21.03 -2.51
C TRP A 170 7.54 22.44 -3.08
N ASP A 171 8.33 22.71 -4.12
CA ASP A 171 8.22 23.91 -4.97
C ASP A 171 7.26 23.68 -6.16
N LEU A 172 6.19 22.91 -5.94
CA LEU A 172 5.23 22.50 -6.96
C LEU A 172 3.82 22.80 -6.49
N THR A 173 2.95 23.26 -7.40
CA THR A 173 1.53 23.44 -7.11
C THR A 173 0.82 22.09 -6.93
N ILE A 174 1.33 21.04 -7.59
CA ILE A 174 0.74 19.69 -7.64
C ILE A 174 1.71 18.60 -7.18
N CYS A 175 1.15 17.57 -6.56
CA CYS A 175 1.88 16.39 -6.12
C CYS A 175 2.60 15.67 -7.29
N PRO A 176 3.91 15.37 -7.17
CA PRO A 176 4.69 14.83 -8.28
C PRO A 176 4.39 13.35 -8.53
N THR A 177 3.61 13.02 -9.57
CA THR A 177 3.68 11.73 -10.32
C THR A 177 2.84 11.80 -11.60
N ILE A 178 3.42 12.15 -12.76
CA ILE A 178 2.82 11.84 -14.08
C ILE A 178 3.96 11.56 -15.09
N ARG A 179 3.89 10.44 -15.82
CA ARG A 179 4.75 10.10 -16.97
C ARG A 179 3.89 10.02 -18.21
N LEU A 180 4.37 10.51 -19.35
CA LEU A 180 3.55 10.64 -20.56
C LEU A 180 4.22 10.05 -21.79
N LYS A 181 3.36 9.57 -22.69
CA LYS A 181 3.65 9.05 -24.02
C LYS A 181 2.98 9.96 -25.05
N PHE A 182 3.54 10.04 -26.25
CA PHE A 182 3.05 10.87 -27.34
C PHE A 182 1.78 10.30 -27.99
N TRP A 183 0.79 11.15 -28.27
CA TRP A 183 -0.46 10.84 -28.99
C TRP A 183 -0.67 11.86 -30.12
N LYS A 184 -1.31 11.46 -31.23
CA LYS A 184 -1.64 12.38 -32.34
C LYS A 184 -2.95 13.11 -32.04
N ILE A 185 -2.98 14.42 -32.31
CA ILE A 185 -4.12 15.30 -32.01
C ILE A 185 -4.73 15.77 -33.33
N ILE A 186 -6.04 15.68 -33.45
CA ILE A 186 -6.83 16.18 -34.57
C ILE A 186 -7.84 17.19 -34.03
N LEU A 187 -7.90 18.36 -34.66
CA LEU A 187 -8.81 19.45 -34.30
C LEU A 187 -10.19 19.14 -34.89
N SER A 188 -11.24 19.18 -34.08
CA SER A 188 -12.62 18.91 -34.55
C SER A 188 -13.61 20.05 -34.25
N GLY A 189 -13.28 20.97 -33.33
CA GLY A 189 -14.13 22.12 -32.96
C GLY A 189 -13.47 23.03 -31.90
N TYR A 190 -14.15 24.09 -31.45
CA TYR A 190 -13.60 25.01 -30.43
C TYR A 190 -13.37 24.26 -29.11
N GLN A 191 -12.10 24.17 -28.70
CA GLN A 191 -11.64 23.40 -27.52
C GLN A 191 -11.97 21.90 -27.54
N GLN A 192 -12.34 21.34 -28.70
CA GLN A 192 -12.66 19.92 -28.90
C GLN A 192 -11.66 19.24 -29.85
N TYR A 193 -11.14 18.11 -29.39
CA TYR A 193 -10.06 17.38 -30.05
C TYR A 193 -10.40 15.90 -30.13
N GLU A 194 -10.02 15.30 -31.25
CA GLU A 194 -9.92 13.86 -31.37
C GLU A 194 -8.45 13.46 -31.17
N VAL A 195 -8.18 12.62 -30.17
CA VAL A 195 -6.83 12.15 -29.86
C VAL A 195 -6.70 10.69 -30.25
N LYS A 196 -5.82 10.42 -31.22
CA LYS A 196 -5.66 9.11 -31.84
C LYS A 196 -4.32 8.46 -31.48
N LEU A 197 -4.36 7.14 -31.25
CA LEU A 197 -3.18 6.27 -31.21
C LEU A 197 -3.52 4.96 -31.92
N VAL A 198 -2.95 4.80 -33.11
CA VAL A 198 -3.15 3.61 -33.97
C VAL A 198 -4.64 3.37 -34.26
N TYR A 199 -5.32 2.54 -33.46
CA TYR A 199 -6.73 2.19 -33.61
C TYR A 199 -7.65 2.82 -32.55
N ASP A 200 -7.07 3.39 -31.49
CA ASP A 200 -7.82 4.03 -30.41
C ASP A 200 -8.02 5.52 -30.72
N ALA A 201 -9.25 6.01 -30.54
CA ALA A 201 -9.59 7.42 -30.63
C ALA A 201 -10.40 7.87 -29.41
N TYR A 202 -10.08 9.04 -28.86
CA TYR A 202 -10.82 9.62 -27.74
C TYR A 202 -11.14 11.08 -28.01
N VAL A 203 -12.40 11.44 -27.78
CA VAL A 203 -12.83 12.84 -27.75
C VAL A 203 -12.34 13.49 -26.45
N VAL A 204 -11.73 14.66 -26.58
CA VAL A 204 -11.20 15.47 -25.49
C VAL A 204 -11.76 16.87 -25.64
N ASP A 205 -12.47 17.36 -24.63
CA ASP A 205 -13.03 18.72 -24.61
C ASP A 205 -12.44 19.51 -23.44
N ILE A 206 -11.51 20.41 -23.75
CA ILE A 206 -10.70 21.12 -22.76
C ILE A 206 -11.58 22.05 -21.91
N GLY A 207 -12.51 22.77 -22.54
CA GLY A 207 -13.38 23.74 -21.87
C GLY A 207 -14.31 23.10 -20.85
N SER A 208 -14.99 22.01 -21.22
CA SER A 208 -15.88 21.25 -20.33
C SER A 208 -15.16 20.36 -19.32
N ARG A 209 -13.83 20.37 -19.33
CA ARG A 209 -13.00 19.50 -18.46
C ARG A 209 -13.32 17.99 -18.63
N THR A 210 -13.68 17.54 -19.84
CA THR A 210 -14.03 16.13 -20.12
C THR A 210 -13.09 15.38 -21.10
N CYS A 211 -12.97 14.07 -20.94
CA CYS A 211 -12.34 13.17 -21.91
C CYS A 211 -13.10 11.85 -21.95
N ALA A 212 -13.32 11.30 -23.15
CA ALA A 212 -14.05 10.05 -23.37
C ALA A 212 -13.43 8.85 -22.63
N CYS A 213 -12.14 8.87 -22.32
CA CYS A 213 -11.50 7.82 -21.51
C CYS A 213 -11.89 7.85 -20.02
N ARG A 214 -12.58 8.91 -19.56
CA ARG A 214 -13.06 9.14 -18.18
C ARG A 214 -12.00 9.24 -17.07
N THR A 215 -10.75 8.92 -17.36
CA THR A 215 -9.65 8.95 -16.38
C THR A 215 -9.57 10.28 -15.68
N TRP A 216 -9.68 11.42 -16.39
CA TRP A 216 -9.56 12.72 -15.71
C TRP A 216 -10.63 12.91 -14.62
N LYS A 217 -11.92 12.74 -14.95
CA LYS A 217 -12.97 12.90 -13.94
C LYS A 217 -12.83 11.89 -12.78
N LEU A 218 -12.40 10.67 -13.07
CA LEU A 218 -12.18 9.65 -12.03
C LEU A 218 -11.02 9.98 -11.09
N THR A 219 -9.88 10.42 -11.62
CA THR A 219 -8.63 10.56 -10.84
C THR A 219 -8.36 11.99 -10.39
N GLY A 220 -9.01 12.98 -11.00
CA GLY A 220 -8.77 14.40 -10.75
C GLY A 220 -7.61 15.01 -11.50
N TYR A 221 -6.77 14.24 -12.21
CA TYR A 221 -5.64 14.79 -13.00
C TYR A 221 -5.73 14.43 -14.49
N PRO A 222 -5.16 15.26 -15.40
CA PRO A 222 -5.21 15.03 -16.83
C PRO A 222 -4.70 13.64 -17.24
N CYS A 223 -5.49 12.94 -18.05
CA CYS A 223 -5.07 11.70 -18.67
C CYS A 223 -4.07 11.95 -19.81
N VAL A 224 -3.47 10.89 -20.35
CA VAL A 224 -2.50 10.98 -21.45
C VAL A 224 -3.05 11.73 -22.68
N HIS A 225 -4.34 11.53 -23.00
CA HIS A 225 -5.00 12.21 -24.12
C HIS A 225 -5.12 13.70 -23.87
N ARG A 226 -5.51 14.08 -22.66
CA ARG A 226 -5.70 15.46 -22.29
C ARG A 226 -4.39 16.21 -22.19
N TYR A 227 -3.40 15.60 -21.57
CA TYR A 227 -2.06 16.19 -21.51
C TYR A 227 -1.57 16.53 -22.92
N ALA A 228 -1.74 15.61 -23.88
CA ALA A 228 -1.37 15.88 -25.27
C ALA A 228 -2.06 17.15 -25.81
N CYS A 229 -3.38 17.27 -25.63
CA CYS A 229 -4.12 18.46 -26.07
C CYS A 229 -3.68 19.75 -25.34
N ILE A 230 -3.49 19.71 -24.00
CA ILE A 230 -3.05 20.88 -23.22
C ILE A 230 -1.65 21.32 -23.67
N ALA A 231 -0.73 20.35 -23.84
CA ALA A 231 0.61 20.60 -24.33
C ALA A 231 0.60 21.21 -25.74
N SER A 232 -0.29 20.75 -26.62
CA SER A 232 -0.43 21.35 -27.97
C SER A 232 -0.96 22.79 -27.96
N LEU A 233 -1.63 23.20 -26.87
CA LEU A 233 -2.08 24.58 -26.66
C LEU A 233 -1.06 25.43 -25.91
N ASN A 234 0.10 24.87 -25.54
CA ASN A 234 1.10 25.51 -24.69
C ASN A 234 0.51 26.10 -23.39
N ARG A 235 -0.49 25.41 -22.82
CA ARG A 235 -1.09 25.77 -21.55
C ARG A 235 -0.47 24.99 -20.42
N ASP A 236 -0.53 25.54 -19.22
CA ASP A 236 -0.09 24.82 -18.04
C ASP A 236 -1.06 23.68 -17.72
N VAL A 237 -0.52 22.49 -17.50
CA VAL A 237 -1.26 21.28 -17.13
C VAL A 237 -1.76 21.39 -15.69
N GLU A 238 -1.06 22.18 -14.87
CA GLU A 238 -1.38 22.33 -13.45
C GLU A 238 -2.77 22.94 -13.22
N GLU A 239 -3.19 23.88 -14.07
CA GLU A 239 -4.52 24.51 -14.05
C GLU A 239 -5.69 23.52 -14.24
N TYR A 240 -5.38 22.33 -14.76
CA TYR A 240 -6.34 21.27 -15.07
C TYR A 240 -6.27 20.11 -14.07
N VAL A 241 -5.64 20.30 -12.92
CA VAL A 241 -5.66 19.32 -11.82
C VAL A 241 -6.73 19.69 -10.79
N SER A 242 -7.36 18.67 -10.21
CA SER A 242 -8.35 18.79 -9.16
C SER A 242 -7.76 19.51 -7.94
N PRO A 243 -8.49 20.45 -7.32
CA PRO A 243 -8.08 21.08 -6.06
C PRO A 243 -7.75 20.09 -4.95
N TRP A 244 -8.31 18.87 -5.00
CA TRP A 244 -8.02 17.80 -4.05
C TRP A 244 -6.56 17.29 -4.09
N LEU A 245 -5.81 17.60 -5.15
CA LEU A 245 -4.45 17.11 -5.39
C LEU A 245 -3.38 18.20 -5.28
N THR A 246 -3.77 19.41 -4.87
CA THR A 246 -2.84 20.53 -4.69
C THR A 246 -1.98 20.35 -3.44
N THR A 247 -0.82 21.00 -3.44
CA THR A 247 0.05 21.06 -2.25
C THR A 247 -0.67 21.68 -1.06
N SER A 248 -1.51 22.70 -1.28
CA SER A 248 -2.32 23.31 -0.21
C SER A 248 -3.28 22.30 0.44
N MET A 249 -4.00 21.51 -0.35
CA MET A 249 -4.90 20.49 0.19
C MET A 249 -4.13 19.37 0.90
N TYR A 250 -2.97 19.00 0.36
CA TYR A 250 -2.08 18.05 1.01
C TYR A 250 -1.63 18.55 2.39
N LEU A 251 -1.19 19.81 2.50
CA LEU A 251 -0.80 20.42 3.78
C LEU A 251 -1.98 20.48 4.76
N ASN A 252 -3.17 20.82 4.28
CA ASN A 252 -4.39 20.79 5.10
C ASN A 252 -4.67 19.40 5.67
N CYS A 253 -4.45 18.32 4.89
CA CYS A 253 -4.59 16.94 5.38
C CYS A 253 -3.64 16.60 6.55
N TYR A 254 -2.50 17.30 6.65
CA TYR A 254 -1.48 17.08 7.68
C TYR A 254 -1.34 18.27 8.63
N MET A 255 -2.32 19.17 8.65
CA MET A 255 -2.28 20.39 9.47
C MET A 255 -2.29 20.06 10.96
N TYR A 256 -3.12 19.10 11.35
CA TYR A 256 -3.28 18.66 12.73
C TYR A 256 -2.26 17.58 13.10
N THR A 257 -1.72 17.67 14.32
CA THR A 257 -0.74 16.74 14.88
C THR A 257 -1.30 16.05 16.12
N ILE A 258 -0.83 14.83 16.38
CA ILE A 258 -1.05 14.19 17.68
C ILE A 258 -0.09 14.84 18.68
N ASN A 259 -0.63 15.35 19.78
CA ASN A 259 0.17 15.98 20.83
C ASN A 259 1.07 14.94 21.53
N PRO A 260 2.25 15.36 22.04
CA PRO A 260 3.08 14.52 22.89
C PRO A 260 2.30 14.15 24.16
N LEU A 261 2.65 12.99 24.73
CA LEU A 261 2.07 12.50 25.97
C LEU A 261 3.20 12.40 27.00
N ASN A 262 2.94 12.90 28.20
CA ASN A 262 3.86 12.74 29.33
C ASN A 262 3.96 11.25 29.74
N GLY A 263 4.97 10.92 30.55
CA GLY A 263 5.07 9.60 31.17
C GLY A 263 3.85 9.28 32.05
N SER A 264 3.59 7.99 32.27
CA SER A 264 2.44 7.52 33.05
C SER A 264 2.42 8.00 34.50
N ASP A 265 3.58 8.42 35.01
CA ASP A 265 3.78 9.05 36.31
C ASP A 265 3.12 10.44 36.41
N MET A 266 2.92 11.12 35.29
CA MET A 266 2.32 12.46 35.21
C MET A 266 0.88 12.45 34.70
N TRP A 267 0.28 11.28 34.47
CA TRP A 267 -1.09 11.22 33.98
C TRP A 267 -2.09 11.59 35.07
N PRO A 268 -3.12 12.40 34.75
CA PRO A 268 -4.14 12.74 35.72
C PRO A 268 -4.89 11.48 36.18
N HIS A 269 -5.24 11.43 37.45
CA HIS A 269 -6.12 10.38 37.95
C HIS A 269 -7.49 10.51 37.28
N VAL A 270 -8.05 9.39 36.85
CA VAL A 270 -9.37 9.33 36.25
C VAL A 270 -10.25 8.35 37.01
N ASP A 271 -11.50 8.71 37.25
CA ASP A 271 -12.46 7.88 37.99
C ASP A 271 -13.08 6.76 37.14
N TYR A 272 -12.47 6.45 35.99
CA TYR A 272 -12.90 5.35 35.14
C TYR A 272 -12.50 4.00 35.74
N ILE A 273 -13.36 3.01 35.55
CA ILE A 273 -13.08 1.63 35.94
C ILE A 273 -11.82 1.16 35.22
N SER A 274 -10.83 0.74 36.00
CA SER A 274 -9.59 0.20 35.44
C SER A 274 -9.87 -1.04 34.59
N PRO A 275 -9.34 -1.10 33.35
CA PRO A 275 -9.62 -2.21 32.45
C PRO A 275 -9.06 -3.50 33.05
N LEU A 276 -9.93 -4.47 33.27
CA LEU A 276 -9.50 -5.79 33.73
C LEU A 276 -8.61 -6.45 32.66
N PRO A 277 -7.57 -7.20 33.07
CA PRO A 277 -6.73 -7.91 32.12
C PRO A 277 -7.60 -8.86 31.27
N PRO A 278 -7.30 -9.03 29.98
CA PRO A 278 -8.03 -9.97 29.14
C PRO A 278 -8.02 -11.36 29.78
N LYS A 279 -9.21 -11.96 29.94
CA LYS A 279 -9.32 -13.35 30.42
C LYS A 279 -8.44 -14.23 29.55
N ARG A 280 -7.45 -14.92 30.13
CA ARG A 280 -6.56 -15.83 29.40
C ARG A 280 -7.40 -16.93 28.74
N ARG A 281 -7.55 -16.85 27.42
CA ARG A 281 -8.18 -17.92 26.63
C ARG A 281 -7.10 -18.88 26.13
N ARG A 282 -7.18 -20.15 26.52
CA ARG A 282 -6.34 -21.21 25.95
C ARG A 282 -6.94 -21.60 24.60
N ILE A 283 -6.44 -20.99 23.53
CA ILE A 283 -6.87 -21.34 22.17
C ILE A 283 -6.39 -22.77 21.88
N PRO A 284 -7.22 -23.67 21.31
CA PRO A 284 -6.78 -25.00 20.90
C PRO A 284 -5.64 -24.91 19.88
N GLY A 285 -4.54 -25.62 20.15
CA GLY A 285 -3.36 -25.66 19.30
C GLY A 285 -2.36 -24.53 19.53
N ARG A 286 -1.23 -24.59 18.80
CA ARG A 286 -0.16 -23.61 18.91
C ARG A 286 -0.61 -22.25 18.32
N PRO A 287 -0.52 -21.13 19.06
CA PRO A 287 -0.78 -19.81 18.51
C PRO A 287 0.10 -19.56 17.28
N SER A 288 -0.53 -19.35 16.12
CA SER A 288 0.21 -18.99 14.91
C SER A 288 0.63 -17.53 15.02
N THR A 289 1.92 -17.28 15.18
CA THR A 289 2.50 -15.93 15.17
C THR A 289 2.46 -15.25 13.79
N LYS A 290 2.14 -16.02 12.75
CA LYS A 290 2.00 -15.55 11.37
C LYS A 290 0.53 -15.44 11.00
N ARG A 291 0.17 -14.32 10.36
CA ARG A 291 -1.10 -14.18 9.64
C ARG A 291 -1.32 -15.37 8.73
N LYS A 292 -2.52 -15.94 8.72
CA LYS A 292 -2.93 -16.90 7.68
C LYS A 292 -2.99 -16.15 6.36
N ARG A 293 -1.92 -16.24 5.60
CA ARG A 293 -1.82 -15.63 4.27
C ARG A 293 -2.90 -16.19 3.36
N ASP A 294 -3.48 -15.33 2.53
CA ASP A 294 -4.35 -15.80 1.46
C ASP A 294 -3.57 -16.65 0.45
N GLN A 295 -4.29 -17.47 -0.31
CA GLN A 295 -3.69 -18.41 -1.26
C GLN A 295 -2.69 -17.72 -2.21
N ILE A 296 -3.00 -16.51 -2.67
CA ILE A 296 -2.15 -15.69 -3.56
C ILE A 296 -0.78 -15.40 -2.92
N GLU A 297 -0.79 -14.99 -1.65
CA GLU A 297 0.43 -14.64 -0.93
C GLU A 297 1.31 -15.87 -0.65
N ARG A 298 0.71 -17.05 -0.60
CA ARG A 298 1.45 -18.32 -0.49
C ARG A 298 2.11 -18.68 -1.82
N GLU A 299 1.39 -18.49 -2.92
CA GLU A 299 1.89 -18.80 -4.27
C GLU A 299 2.98 -17.81 -4.73
N ASN A 300 2.88 -16.53 -4.37
CA ASN A 300 3.87 -15.49 -4.73
C ASN A 300 5.24 -15.64 -4.05
N GLN A 301 5.37 -16.44 -3.00
CA GLN A 301 6.67 -16.68 -2.34
C GLN A 301 7.52 -17.75 -3.01
N GLY A 302 7.09 -18.24 -4.18
CA GLY A 302 7.69 -19.40 -4.82
C GLY A 302 7.37 -20.67 -4.05
N LYS A 303 7.25 -21.79 -4.77
CA LYS A 303 7.20 -23.11 -4.12
C LYS A 303 8.54 -23.27 -3.39
N LYS A 304 8.55 -23.17 -2.05
CA LYS A 304 9.63 -23.83 -1.30
C LYS A 304 9.59 -25.27 -1.76
N HIS A 305 10.68 -25.75 -2.38
CA HIS A 305 10.84 -27.16 -2.76
C HIS A 305 10.80 -28.02 -1.49
N SER A 306 9.59 -28.28 -1.00
CA SER A 306 9.35 -29.24 0.05
C SER A 306 9.11 -30.56 -0.66
N ILE A 307 10.19 -31.31 -0.87
CA ILE A 307 10.09 -32.70 -1.32
C ILE A 307 9.22 -33.41 -0.28
N THR A 308 8.08 -33.94 -0.73
CA THR A 308 7.22 -34.77 0.11
C THR A 308 8.00 -36.02 0.49
N LYS A 309 8.19 -36.30 1.78
CA LYS A 309 8.83 -37.54 2.26
C LYS A 309 8.02 -38.83 1.99
N ARG A 310 6.98 -38.78 1.16
CA ARG A 310 6.20 -39.96 0.77
C ARG A 310 7.11 -40.87 -0.06
N GLY A 311 7.34 -42.08 0.44
CA GLY A 311 8.27 -43.06 -0.16
C GLY A 311 9.70 -43.03 0.39
N SER A 312 10.04 -42.11 1.30
CA SER A 312 11.37 -42.09 1.92
C SER A 312 11.42 -43.10 3.07
N VAL A 313 12.13 -44.21 2.86
CA VAL A 313 12.39 -45.21 3.90
C VAL A 313 13.37 -44.61 4.91
N MET A 314 12.92 -44.47 6.16
CA MET A 314 13.77 -44.02 7.25
C MET A 314 14.85 -45.07 7.51
N LYS A 315 16.12 -44.70 7.26
CA LYS A 315 17.30 -45.49 7.58
C LYS A 315 17.93 -44.99 8.88
N CYS A 316 18.38 -45.91 9.72
CA CYS A 316 19.05 -45.59 10.96
C CYS A 316 20.37 -44.85 10.68
N ASN A 317 20.65 -43.75 11.38
CA ASN A 317 21.91 -43.03 11.19
C ASN A 317 23.14 -43.75 11.78
N ILE A 318 22.95 -44.81 12.57
CA ILE A 318 24.05 -45.62 13.13
C ILE A 318 24.34 -46.78 12.18
N CYS A 319 23.41 -47.72 12.01
CA CYS A 319 23.63 -48.93 11.20
C CYS A 319 23.16 -48.83 9.73
N ARG A 320 22.51 -47.73 9.33
CA ARG A 320 21.98 -47.49 7.96
C ARG A 320 20.89 -48.45 7.48
N GLU A 321 20.41 -49.35 8.34
CA GLU A 321 19.28 -50.23 8.05
C GLU A 321 17.94 -49.51 8.18
N SER A 322 16.94 -49.98 7.43
CA SER A 322 15.57 -49.47 7.48
C SER A 322 14.75 -50.13 8.60
N GLY A 323 13.75 -49.42 9.12
CA GLY A 323 12.78 -49.97 10.08
C GLY A 323 12.96 -49.52 11.53
N HIS A 324 14.06 -48.83 11.85
CA HIS A 324 14.29 -48.25 13.17
C HIS A 324 15.08 -46.93 13.07
N ASN A 325 15.12 -46.16 14.16
CA ASN A 325 15.85 -44.90 14.22
C ASN A 325 17.07 -45.01 15.15
N ARG A 326 17.90 -43.96 15.21
CA ARG A 326 19.11 -43.93 16.06
C ARG A 326 18.82 -44.25 17.54
N THR A 327 17.64 -43.87 18.05
CA THR A 327 17.29 -44.08 19.46
C THR A 327 16.98 -45.54 19.80
N THR A 328 16.48 -46.31 18.83
CA THR A 328 16.10 -47.72 18.98
C THR A 328 17.03 -48.65 18.19
N CYS A 329 18.25 -48.19 17.86
CA CYS A 329 19.19 -48.98 17.10
C CYS A 329 19.81 -50.08 17.97
N PRO A 330 19.78 -51.36 17.54
CA PRO A 330 20.41 -52.46 18.28
C PRO A 330 21.93 -52.28 18.45
N GLN A 331 22.57 -51.58 17.51
CA GLN A 331 24.00 -51.27 17.52
C GLN A 331 24.31 -49.94 18.22
N LYS A 332 23.38 -49.39 19.02
CA LYS A 332 23.61 -48.15 19.76
C LYS A 332 24.70 -48.40 20.82
N PRO A 333 25.81 -47.63 20.83
CA PRO A 333 26.82 -47.75 21.89
C PRO A 333 26.19 -47.48 23.26
N ILE A 334 26.33 -48.42 24.18
CA ILE A 334 25.84 -48.30 25.56
C ILE A 334 26.80 -47.33 26.28
N GLY A 335 26.40 -46.06 26.38
CA GLY A 335 27.20 -45.04 27.07
C GLY A 335 26.91 -43.59 26.69
N GLU A 336 26.31 -43.30 25.53
CA GLU A 336 25.92 -41.93 25.18
C GLU A 336 24.47 -41.64 25.61
N SER A 337 24.33 -41.07 26.80
CA SER A 337 23.13 -40.36 27.20
C SER A 337 22.89 -39.18 26.24
N SER A 338 21.67 -39.11 25.72
CA SER A 338 21.28 -38.12 24.72
C SER A 338 21.13 -36.74 25.38
N ASN A 339 22.21 -35.96 25.44
CA ASN A 339 22.15 -34.51 25.62
C ASN A 339 23.46 -33.83 25.16
N ALA A 340 23.66 -33.73 23.85
CA ALA A 340 24.37 -32.62 23.20
C ALA A 340 24.52 -32.89 21.70
N SER A 341 23.64 -32.30 20.89
CA SER A 341 24.05 -31.87 19.55
C SER A 341 23.81 -30.37 19.48
N SER A 342 24.74 -29.64 20.08
CA SER A 342 24.96 -28.22 19.82
C SER A 342 25.24 -28.04 18.33
N LYS A 343 24.19 -27.80 17.55
CA LYS A 343 24.35 -27.09 16.28
C LYS A 343 24.97 -25.74 16.63
N LYS A 344 26.26 -25.56 16.32
CA LYS A 344 26.90 -24.25 16.20
C LYS A 344 26.06 -23.38 15.28
N LYS A 345 25.13 -22.61 15.85
CA LYS A 345 24.69 -21.35 15.24
C LYS A 345 25.84 -20.38 15.47
N LYS A 346 26.48 -19.94 14.39
CA LYS A 346 27.25 -18.69 14.40
C LYS A 346 26.28 -17.58 14.80
N SER A 347 26.20 -17.26 16.09
CA SER A 347 25.71 -15.97 16.55
C SER A 347 26.81 -14.96 16.25
N LYS A 348 26.49 -13.94 15.45
CA LYS A 348 27.29 -12.73 15.44
C LYS A 348 27.12 -12.12 16.83
N LYS A 349 28.17 -12.16 17.66
CA LYS A 349 28.27 -11.34 18.87
C LYS A 349 28.27 -9.88 18.39
N ALA A 350 27.20 -9.15 18.66
CA ALA A 350 27.28 -7.70 18.77
C ALA A 350 27.91 -7.44 20.14
N ILE A 351 29.03 -6.73 20.15
CA ILE A 351 29.64 -6.23 21.37
C ILE A 351 28.76 -5.05 21.83
N GLN A 352 27.98 -5.24 22.89
CA GLN A 352 27.52 -4.14 23.72
C GLN A 352 28.54 -4.03 24.84
N ALA A 353 29.38 -2.99 24.77
CA ALA A 353 30.08 -2.52 25.94
C ALA A 353 29.07 -1.71 26.76
N GLU A 354 28.65 -2.27 27.89
CA GLU A 354 28.08 -1.47 28.98
C GLU A 354 29.23 -0.69 29.59
N VAL A 355 29.21 0.63 29.41
CA VAL A 355 29.95 1.54 30.28
C VAL A 355 28.87 2.21 31.13
N GLU A 356 28.76 1.77 32.38
CA GLU A 356 28.06 2.54 33.42
C GLU A 356 28.88 3.80 33.71
N PRO A 357 28.33 5.02 33.57
CA PRO A 357 28.95 6.17 34.18
C PRO A 357 28.53 6.22 35.65
N LYS A 358 29.48 5.94 36.55
CA LYS A 358 29.38 6.38 37.95
C LYS A 358 29.48 7.91 37.97
N VAL A 359 28.40 8.58 38.35
CA VAL A 359 28.46 9.98 38.77
C VAL A 359 28.17 10.01 40.27
N GLN A 360 29.19 10.37 41.05
CA GLN A 360 29.03 10.75 42.45
C GLN A 360 28.53 12.19 42.49
N VAL A 361 27.44 12.41 43.22
CA VAL A 361 26.87 13.73 43.47
C VAL A 361 27.42 14.24 44.80
N GLN A 362 28.09 15.39 44.79
CA GLN A 362 28.24 16.25 45.96
C GLN A 362 27.43 17.52 45.68
N VAL A 363 26.59 17.90 46.65
CA VAL A 363 25.73 19.08 46.60
C VAL A 363 26.33 20.11 47.54
N GLU A 364 26.70 21.28 47.03
CA GLU A 364 26.83 22.50 47.82
C GLU A 364 26.21 23.70 47.07
N ASP A 365 25.34 24.36 47.82
CA ASP A 365 24.49 25.54 47.68
C ASP A 365 24.45 26.49 46.46
N ALA A 366 23.19 26.80 46.14
CA ALA A 366 22.53 28.05 45.70
C ALA A 366 23.38 29.28 45.28
N ASN A 367 23.26 29.62 44.00
CA ASN A 367 22.81 30.92 43.44
C ASN A 367 23.54 31.31 42.14
N GLN A 368 22.77 31.93 41.25
CA GLN A 368 23.14 32.66 40.02
C GLN A 368 23.24 31.88 38.70
N ILE A 369 22.27 32.20 37.84
CA ILE A 369 22.19 31.90 36.41
C ILE A 369 23.04 32.94 35.67
N VAL A 370 24.02 32.47 34.89
CA VAL A 370 24.58 33.21 33.76
C VAL A 370 24.59 32.26 32.57
N VAL A 371 23.82 32.59 31.53
CA VAL A 371 23.76 31.85 30.27
C VAL A 371 24.81 32.43 29.32
N GLN A 372 25.79 31.62 28.92
CA GLN A 372 26.59 31.87 27.71
C GLN A 372 27.02 30.54 27.05
N ASP A 373 26.49 30.38 25.84
CA ASP A 373 27.02 29.73 24.64
C ASP A 373 27.50 28.26 24.58
N GLN A 374 26.83 27.58 23.64
CA GLN A 374 27.30 26.55 22.71
C GLN A 374 27.88 25.25 23.28
N VAL A 375 27.01 24.23 23.32
CA VAL A 375 27.43 22.82 23.25
C VAL A 375 26.93 22.26 21.92
N GLU A 376 27.86 22.03 20.99
CA GLU A 376 27.62 21.24 19.79
C GLU A 376 27.26 19.81 20.17
N ILE A 377 26.06 19.37 19.80
CA ILE A 377 25.66 17.96 19.89
C ILE A 377 26.26 17.23 18.68
N PRO A 378 27.11 16.20 18.84
CA PRO A 378 27.66 15.48 17.71
C PRO A 378 26.55 14.77 16.94
N ALA A 379 26.49 15.04 15.63
CA ALA A 379 25.52 14.45 14.72
C ALA A 379 25.57 12.91 14.79
N PHE A 380 24.42 12.30 15.09
CA PHE A 380 24.24 10.86 15.03
C PHE A 380 24.28 10.42 13.55
N GLN A 381 25.47 10.05 13.06
CA GLN A 381 25.60 9.47 11.72
C GLN A 381 24.93 8.09 11.68
N VAL A 382 23.70 8.05 11.16
CA VAL A 382 23.11 6.80 10.68
C VAL A 382 23.92 6.37 9.46
N VAL A 383 24.77 5.35 9.63
CA VAL A 383 25.41 4.65 8.51
C VAL A 383 24.32 3.92 7.72
N VAL A 384 23.71 4.63 6.77
CA VAL A 384 22.88 4.02 5.74
C VAL A 384 23.83 3.22 4.85
N GLY A 385 23.81 1.89 5.00
CA GLY A 385 24.48 0.99 4.07
C GLY A 385 24.03 1.32 2.65
N LYS A 386 24.93 1.92 1.85
CA LYS A 386 24.70 2.22 0.43
C LYS A 386 24.36 0.90 -0.27
N ARG A 387 23.07 0.68 -0.60
CA ARG A 387 22.71 -0.34 -1.59
C ARG A 387 23.37 0.07 -2.89
N ALA A 388 24.35 -0.73 -3.34
CA ALA A 388 24.94 -0.60 -4.66
C ALA A 388 23.82 -0.55 -5.71
N ARG A 389 23.81 0.49 -6.55
CA ARG A 389 22.90 0.61 -7.69
C ARG A 389 23.09 -0.61 -8.59
N LYS A 390 21.98 -1.20 -9.04
CA LYS A 390 22.01 -2.36 -9.94
C LYS A 390 22.75 -1.96 -11.24
N PRO A 391 23.63 -2.81 -11.81
CA PRO A 391 24.38 -2.51 -13.03
C PRO A 391 23.52 -2.03 -14.22
N SER A 392 22.25 -2.43 -14.27
CA SER A 392 21.29 -2.01 -15.29
C SER A 392 21.05 -0.49 -15.34
N GLU A 393 21.08 0.20 -14.19
CA GLU A 393 20.78 1.65 -14.13
C GLU A 393 21.96 2.52 -14.62
N ARG A 394 23.19 1.99 -14.54
CA ARG A 394 24.41 2.69 -14.98
C ARG A 394 24.54 2.67 -16.50
N ILE A 395 24.16 1.55 -17.13
CA ILE A 395 24.15 1.38 -18.59
C ILE A 395 23.08 2.28 -19.24
N THR A 396 21.91 2.43 -18.62
CA THR A 396 20.83 3.29 -19.16
C THR A 396 21.19 4.77 -19.12
N LYS A 397 21.84 5.27 -18.05
CA LYS A 397 22.30 6.68 -18.00
C LYS A 397 23.42 6.98 -19.00
N LEU A 398 24.35 6.04 -19.22
CA LEU A 398 25.41 6.17 -20.24
C LEU A 398 24.84 6.15 -21.67
N LYS A 399 23.81 5.33 -21.95
CA LYS A 399 23.11 5.32 -23.25
C LYS A 399 22.33 6.61 -23.50
N ILE A 400 21.63 7.14 -22.50
CA ILE A 400 20.87 8.39 -22.62
C ILE A 400 21.81 9.58 -22.84
N ARG A 401 22.96 9.63 -22.15
CA ARG A 401 23.95 10.70 -22.34
C ARG A 401 24.59 10.66 -23.73
N LYS A 402 24.97 9.48 -24.24
CA LYS A 402 25.46 9.32 -25.63
C LYS A 402 24.40 9.66 -26.69
N MET A 403 23.12 9.40 -26.43
CA MET A 403 22.03 9.78 -27.34
C MET A 403 21.75 11.29 -27.34
N TRP A 404 22.11 12.00 -26.27
CA TRP A 404 21.91 13.45 -26.15
C TRP A 404 23.10 14.24 -26.70
N GLU A 405 24.33 13.77 -26.46
CA GLU A 405 25.56 14.37 -27.01
C GLU A 405 25.71 14.11 -28.52
N GLY A 406 25.07 13.07 -29.08
CA GLY A 406 25.10 12.75 -30.51
C GLY A 406 24.06 13.45 -31.40
N LYS A 407 23.27 14.39 -30.86
CA LYS A 407 22.20 15.09 -31.60
C LYS A 407 22.34 16.63 -31.68
N GLN A 408 23.49 17.17 -31.28
CA GLN A 408 23.83 18.58 -31.48
C GLN A 408 24.82 18.84 -32.63
N GLY A 409 24.96 17.91 -33.59
CA GLY A 409 25.77 18.11 -34.78
C GLY A 409 25.06 17.60 -36.03
N SER A 410 25.08 18.44 -37.07
CA SER A 410 24.55 18.27 -38.43
C SER A 410 23.06 18.62 -38.64
N SER A 411 22.91 19.81 -39.22
CA SER A 411 21.82 20.26 -40.08
C SER A 411 21.71 19.40 -41.34
N ASP A 412 20.55 19.55 -41.99
CA ASP A 412 20.17 19.12 -43.34
C ASP A 412 19.85 17.63 -43.54
N ASP A 413 18.55 17.33 -43.61
CA ASP A 413 17.97 16.49 -44.68
C ASP A 413 16.42 16.45 -44.57
N ASN A 414 15.79 16.85 -45.67
CA ASN A 414 14.34 16.91 -45.89
C ASN A 414 13.85 15.61 -46.56
N PRO A 415 12.92 14.83 -45.97
CA PRO A 415 12.36 13.66 -46.64
C PRO A 415 10.90 13.90 -47.04
N TYR A 416 10.69 14.67 -48.12
CA TYR A 416 9.46 14.66 -48.91
C TYR A 416 9.81 14.57 -50.39
N GLU A 417 10.20 13.39 -50.85
CA GLU A 417 10.08 12.99 -52.26
C GLU A 417 9.68 11.50 -52.28
N LEU A 418 8.47 11.25 -52.77
CA LEU A 418 7.99 9.97 -53.27
C LEU A 418 7.31 10.29 -54.61
N ASP A 419 7.77 9.63 -55.67
CA ASP A 419 7.03 9.49 -56.93
C ASP A 419 5.65 8.83 -56.72
#